data_AF-A0A915Z335-F1
#
_entry.id   AF-A0A915Z335-F1
#
_cell.length_a   1.000
_cell.length_b   1.000
_cell.length_c   1.000
_cell.angle_alpha   90.00
_cell.angle_beta   90.00
_cell.angle_gamma   90.00
#
_symmetry.space_group_name_H-M   'P 1'
#
loop_
_entity.id
_entity.type
_entity.pdbx_description
1 polymer ?
#
loop_
_entity_poly.entity_id
_entity_poly.type
_entity_poly.pdbx_seq_one_letter_code
_entity_poly.pdbx_strand_id
1 'polypeptide(L)'
;MKRYLCKTLKESRYLQKEFVNRVENIDSTNELIKNFEDIVFKQTLIKYGSRVALRHVATGKYLTSINKSYEKSQKQIVFAGKSLPTSDSTWIITSMGCKKNGDIVEYGDYRIGLINEETNKALFDTSTNAYCDTINKSTSFYWYFQNLKSKEINSFVESQDIINIVYSDIEEYYLLSHEATFKVGNETFQEVVSSEYIEDSEEPNYEWCIELIK
;
A
#
# COMPACT_ATOMS: atom_id res chain seq x y z
N MET A 1 -18.32 -0.97 -30.66
CA MET A 1 -17.19 -0.97 -29.70
C MET A 1 -17.24 0.20 -28.70
N LYS A 2 -17.14 1.48 -29.11
CA LYS A 2 -17.13 2.67 -28.21
C LYS A 2 -18.16 2.62 -27.06
N ARG A 3 -19.45 2.40 -27.39
CA ARG A 3 -20.53 2.30 -26.39
C ARG A 3 -20.35 1.15 -25.39
N TYR A 4 -19.75 0.04 -25.79
CA TYR A 4 -19.51 -1.10 -24.92
C TYR A 4 -18.39 -0.79 -23.90
N LEU A 5 -17.26 -0.28 -24.37
CA LEU A 5 -16.13 0.16 -23.52
C LEU A 5 -16.53 1.30 -22.57
N CYS A 6 -17.38 2.24 -23.00
CA CYS A 6 -17.89 3.27 -22.08
C CYS A 6 -18.79 2.68 -20.97
N LYS A 7 -19.54 1.60 -21.25
CA LYS A 7 -20.38 0.93 -20.26
C LYS A 7 -19.57 0.14 -19.23
N THR A 8 -18.38 -0.36 -19.56
CA THR A 8 -17.52 -1.03 -18.56
C THR A 8 -16.98 -0.04 -17.53
N LEU A 9 -16.84 1.23 -17.87
CA LEU A 9 -16.46 2.32 -16.96
C LEU A 9 -17.62 2.88 -16.12
N LYS A 10 -18.77 2.17 -16.04
CA LYS A 10 -20.01 2.65 -15.39
C LYS A 10 -19.86 3.10 -13.93
N GLU A 11 -18.87 2.60 -13.22
CA GLU A 11 -18.62 2.95 -11.83
C GLU A 11 -18.00 4.35 -11.67
N SER A 12 -17.53 4.97 -12.77
CA SER A 12 -16.98 6.33 -12.75
C SER A 12 -17.48 7.17 -13.93
N ARG A 13 -18.40 8.09 -13.64
CA ARG A 13 -18.89 9.09 -14.62
C ARG A 13 -17.76 9.95 -15.18
N TYR A 14 -16.74 10.22 -14.37
CA TYR A 14 -15.55 10.95 -14.80
C TYR A 14 -14.80 10.17 -15.89
N LEU A 15 -14.55 8.87 -15.69
CA LEU A 15 -13.86 8.04 -16.68
C LEU A 15 -14.68 7.87 -17.97
N GLN A 16 -16.01 7.75 -17.85
CA GLN A 16 -16.88 7.72 -19.02
C GLN A 16 -16.74 8.99 -19.85
N LYS A 17 -16.75 10.17 -19.19
CA LYS A 17 -16.59 11.46 -19.86
C LYS A 17 -15.21 11.59 -20.50
N GLU A 18 -14.15 11.22 -19.77
CA GLU A 18 -12.78 11.26 -20.30
C GLU A 18 -12.62 10.34 -21.52
N PHE A 19 -13.12 9.11 -21.44
CA PHE A 19 -13.05 8.14 -22.54
C PHE A 19 -13.82 8.66 -23.77
N VAL A 20 -15.07 9.13 -23.60
CA VAL A 20 -15.87 9.68 -24.69
C VAL A 20 -15.16 10.86 -25.36
N ASN A 21 -14.58 11.77 -24.59
CA ASN A 21 -13.87 12.93 -25.13
C ASN A 21 -12.60 12.53 -25.91
N ARG A 22 -11.82 11.55 -25.43
CA ARG A 22 -10.60 11.09 -26.11
C ARG A 22 -10.90 10.37 -27.42
N VAL A 23 -11.99 9.61 -27.46
CA VAL A 23 -12.28 8.71 -28.59
C VAL A 23 -13.34 9.24 -29.56
N GLU A 24 -13.79 10.48 -29.39
CA GLU A 24 -14.85 11.10 -30.20
C GLU A 24 -14.59 10.88 -31.70
N ASN A 25 -13.39 11.23 -32.15
CA ASN A 25 -12.98 11.20 -33.56
C ASN A 25 -12.13 9.97 -33.95
N ILE A 26 -12.07 8.94 -33.10
CA ILE A 26 -11.23 7.74 -33.33
C ILE A 26 -12.09 6.59 -33.86
N ASP A 27 -11.87 6.13 -35.09
CA ASP A 27 -12.62 5.00 -35.65
C ASP A 27 -11.84 3.68 -35.69
N SER A 28 -10.53 3.73 -35.44
CA SER A 28 -9.67 2.55 -35.35
C SER A 28 -9.93 1.77 -34.06
N THR A 29 -10.31 0.50 -34.18
CA THR A 29 -10.51 -0.39 -33.03
C THR A 29 -9.26 -0.49 -32.13
N ASN A 30 -8.06 -0.58 -32.73
CA ASN A 30 -6.82 -0.68 -31.96
C ASN A 30 -6.55 0.58 -31.14
N GLU A 31 -6.84 1.75 -31.72
CA GLU A 31 -6.65 3.02 -31.04
C GLU A 31 -7.69 3.25 -29.94
N LEU A 32 -8.93 2.77 -30.14
CA LEU A 32 -9.96 2.73 -29.09
C LEU A 32 -9.53 1.88 -27.90
N ILE A 33 -9.00 0.68 -28.16
CA ILE A 33 -8.53 -0.24 -27.12
C ILE A 33 -7.38 0.42 -26.35
N LYS A 34 -6.38 0.98 -27.05
CA LYS A 34 -5.25 1.65 -26.41
C LYS A 34 -5.67 2.82 -25.50
N ASN A 35 -6.62 3.65 -25.94
CA ASN A 35 -7.13 4.75 -25.11
C ASN A 35 -7.93 4.24 -23.90
N PHE A 36 -8.69 3.16 -24.08
CA PHE A 36 -9.41 2.52 -22.98
C PHE A 36 -8.43 1.96 -21.94
N GLU A 37 -7.42 1.22 -22.39
CA GLU A 37 -6.35 0.66 -21.55
C GLU A 37 -5.62 1.76 -20.78
N ASP A 38 -5.19 2.86 -21.43
CA ASP A 38 -4.53 3.98 -20.75
C ASP A 38 -5.41 4.61 -19.66
N ILE A 39 -6.73 4.70 -19.88
CA ILE A 39 -7.66 5.23 -18.87
C ILE A 39 -7.82 4.26 -17.70
N VAL A 40 -8.01 2.98 -17.97
CA VAL A 40 -8.15 1.95 -16.93
C VAL A 40 -6.86 1.83 -16.11
N PHE A 41 -5.71 1.80 -16.78
CA PHE A 41 -4.39 1.77 -16.18
C PHE A 41 -4.17 2.95 -15.23
N LYS A 42 -4.53 4.18 -15.62
CA LYS A 42 -4.39 5.36 -14.73
C LYS A 42 -5.22 5.32 -13.45
N GLN A 43 -6.19 4.40 -13.36
CA GLN A 43 -7.02 4.16 -12.18
C GLN A 43 -6.45 3.07 -11.28
N THR A 44 -5.57 2.19 -11.80
CA THR A 44 -4.85 1.20 -10.98
C THR A 44 -3.66 1.84 -10.29
N LEU A 45 -3.07 2.90 -10.88
CA LEU A 45 -1.92 3.59 -10.28
C LEU A 45 -2.20 4.13 -8.86
N ILE A 46 -1.33 3.75 -7.93
CA ILE A 46 -1.28 4.30 -6.58
C ILE A 46 -0.71 5.72 -6.63
N LYS A 47 -1.36 6.63 -5.91
CA LYS A 47 -1.00 8.05 -5.86
C LYS A 47 -0.82 8.48 -4.43
N TYR A 48 -0.07 9.54 -4.21
CA TYR A 48 -0.07 10.22 -2.92
C TYR A 48 -1.48 10.75 -2.61
N GLY A 49 -1.96 10.47 -1.40
CA GLY A 49 -3.33 10.67 -0.96
C GLY A 49 -4.27 9.49 -1.22
N SER A 50 -3.85 8.45 -1.94
CA SER A 50 -4.66 7.23 -2.12
C SER A 50 -4.87 6.52 -0.79
N ARG A 51 -6.09 5.98 -0.62
CA ARG A 51 -6.41 5.01 0.43
C ARG A 51 -6.10 3.62 -0.11
N VAL A 52 -5.33 2.84 0.63
CA VAL A 52 -4.94 1.49 0.24
C VAL A 52 -5.12 0.52 1.40
N ALA A 53 -5.30 -0.75 1.07
CA ALA A 53 -5.14 -1.85 2.01
C ALA A 53 -3.91 -2.66 1.62
N LEU A 54 -3.19 -3.18 2.61
CA LEU A 54 -1.95 -3.93 2.42
C LEU A 54 -2.19 -5.36 2.90
N ARG A 55 -2.39 -6.30 1.97
CA ARG A 55 -2.70 -7.69 2.30
C ARG A 55 -1.44 -8.54 2.30
N HIS A 56 -1.12 -9.17 3.41
CA HIS A 56 -0.01 -10.12 3.48
C HIS A 56 -0.31 -11.30 2.55
N VAL A 57 0.62 -11.62 1.65
CA VAL A 57 0.38 -12.61 0.59
C VAL A 57 0.22 -14.01 1.17
N ALA A 58 1.08 -14.42 2.10
CA ALA A 58 1.06 -15.78 2.63
C ALA A 58 -0.18 -16.08 3.49
N THR A 59 -0.65 -15.10 4.27
CA THR A 59 -1.73 -15.32 5.25
C THR A 59 -3.08 -14.74 4.82
N GLY A 60 -3.09 -13.90 3.78
CA GLY A 60 -4.29 -13.23 3.28
C GLY A 60 -4.87 -12.19 4.25
N LYS A 61 -4.16 -11.84 5.31
CA LYS A 61 -4.60 -10.87 6.33
C LYS A 61 -4.05 -9.49 6.04
N TYR A 62 -4.80 -8.46 6.42
CA TYR A 62 -4.41 -7.07 6.14
C TYR A 62 -3.58 -6.45 7.27
N LEU A 63 -2.60 -5.62 6.91
CA LEU A 63 -1.85 -4.79 7.85
C LEU A 63 -2.82 -3.85 8.58
N THR A 64 -2.88 -3.95 9.90
CA THR A 64 -3.93 -3.32 10.72
C THR A 64 -3.33 -2.62 11.92
N SER A 65 -3.93 -1.51 12.33
CA SER A 65 -3.64 -0.85 13.61
C SER A 65 -4.94 -0.37 14.26
N ILE A 66 -5.00 -0.47 15.59
CA ILE A 66 -6.14 -0.08 16.42
C ILE A 66 -5.67 0.69 17.64
N ASN A 67 -6.54 1.38 18.36
CA ASN A 67 -6.18 2.13 19.57
C ASN A 67 -5.92 1.22 20.78
N LYS A 68 -4.92 0.33 20.66
CA LYS A 68 -4.34 -0.50 21.71
C LYS A 68 -2.82 -0.40 21.63
N SER A 69 -2.16 -0.56 22.76
CA SER A 69 -0.72 -0.40 22.86
C SER A 69 -0.03 -1.63 23.44
N TYR A 70 1.22 -1.84 23.05
CA TYR A 70 2.09 -2.81 23.71
C TYR A 70 2.26 -2.42 25.19
N GLU A 71 2.13 -3.40 26.09
CA GLU A 71 2.17 -3.14 27.54
C GLU A 71 3.48 -2.48 27.98
N LYS A 72 4.61 -2.91 27.41
CA LYS A 72 5.95 -2.42 27.80
C LYS A 72 6.29 -1.03 27.23
N SER A 73 6.00 -0.81 25.95
CA SER A 73 6.44 0.42 25.25
C SER A 73 5.37 1.51 25.19
N GLN A 74 4.10 1.17 25.47
CA GLN A 74 2.93 2.05 25.29
C GLN A 74 2.72 2.54 23.85
N LYS A 75 3.52 2.05 22.89
CA LYS A 75 3.38 2.31 21.46
C LYS A 75 2.18 1.55 20.91
N GLN A 76 1.47 2.16 19.96
CA GLN A 76 0.29 1.55 19.37
C GLN A 76 0.65 0.32 18.55
N ILE A 77 -0.13 -0.74 18.69
CA ILE A 77 0.16 -2.01 18.03
C ILE A 77 -0.11 -1.96 16.54
N VAL A 78 0.68 -2.72 15.80
CA VAL A 78 0.48 -3.05 14.38
C VAL A 78 0.49 -4.57 14.28
N PHE A 79 -0.44 -5.12 13.50
CA PHE A 79 -0.67 -6.56 13.44
C PHE A 79 -1.31 -6.97 12.12
N ALA A 80 -1.28 -8.27 11.79
CA ALA A 80 -2.02 -8.82 10.68
C ALA A 80 -3.45 -9.16 11.12
N GLY A 81 -4.41 -8.42 10.60
CA GLY A 81 -5.80 -8.42 11.04
C GLY A 81 -6.68 -9.44 10.32
N LYS A 82 -7.85 -8.97 9.88
CA LYS A 82 -8.85 -9.80 9.19
C LYS A 82 -8.44 -10.04 7.74
N SER A 83 -9.10 -11.00 7.08
CA SER A 83 -8.96 -11.26 5.63
C SER A 83 -9.86 -10.40 4.75
N LEU A 84 -10.53 -9.40 5.33
CA LEU A 84 -11.29 -8.38 4.61
C LEU A 84 -10.87 -7.01 5.13
N PRO A 85 -10.67 -6.03 4.24
CA PRO A 85 -10.20 -4.72 4.66
C PRO A 85 -11.32 -3.92 5.35
N THR A 86 -10.96 -3.28 6.45
CA THR A 86 -11.79 -2.32 7.22
C THR A 86 -11.01 -1.02 7.44
N SER A 87 -11.60 -0.02 8.11
CA SER A 87 -10.94 1.28 8.34
C SER A 87 -9.65 1.15 9.15
N ASP A 88 -9.59 0.23 10.11
CA ASP A 88 -8.40 -0.10 10.90
C ASP A 88 -7.27 -0.75 10.08
N SER A 89 -7.57 -1.27 8.89
CA SER A 89 -6.61 -1.86 7.95
C SER A 89 -6.45 -1.03 6.67
N THR A 90 -6.99 0.19 6.66
CA THR A 90 -6.87 1.14 5.54
C THR A 90 -5.78 2.16 5.86
N TRP A 91 -4.91 2.41 4.89
CA TRP A 91 -3.75 3.27 5.01
C TRP A 91 -3.79 4.35 3.94
N ILE A 92 -3.50 5.59 4.32
CA ILE A 92 -3.36 6.71 3.39
C ILE A 92 -1.87 6.84 3.04
N ILE A 93 -1.58 6.79 1.75
CA ILE A 93 -0.23 7.00 1.22
C ILE A 93 0.09 8.49 1.27
N THR A 94 1.13 8.90 2.00
CA THR A 94 1.52 10.32 2.11
C THR A 94 2.96 10.53 1.68
N SER A 95 3.29 11.68 1.10
CA SER A 95 4.68 12.02 0.83
C SER A 95 5.29 12.73 2.03
N MET A 96 6.46 12.25 2.47
CA MET A 96 7.34 12.94 3.42
C MET A 96 8.44 13.73 2.70
N GLY A 97 8.35 13.85 1.37
CA GLY A 97 9.27 14.55 0.51
C GLY A 97 8.64 15.77 -0.15
N CYS A 98 8.91 15.95 -1.45
CA CYS A 98 8.41 17.06 -2.25
C CYS A 98 7.18 16.71 -3.11
N LYS A 99 6.72 15.45 -3.10
CA LYS A 99 5.58 15.00 -3.90
C LYS A 99 4.27 15.51 -3.30
N LYS A 100 3.29 15.76 -4.15
CA LYS A 100 1.98 16.31 -3.78
C LYS A 100 0.90 15.25 -3.90
N ASN A 101 -0.23 15.46 -3.22
CA ASN A 101 -1.41 14.62 -3.41
C ASN A 101 -1.80 14.57 -4.89
N GLY A 102 -2.03 13.36 -5.41
CA GLY A 102 -2.32 13.09 -6.82
C GLY A 102 -1.09 12.71 -7.66
N ASP A 103 0.13 12.99 -7.19
CA ASP A 103 1.35 12.50 -7.86
C ASP A 103 1.40 10.96 -7.76
N ILE A 104 1.90 10.32 -8.81
CA ILE A 104 1.99 8.86 -8.90
C ILE A 104 3.15 8.37 -8.02
N VAL A 105 2.92 7.28 -7.31
CA VAL A 105 3.93 6.61 -6.49
C VAL A 105 4.79 5.72 -7.38
N GLU A 106 6.10 5.88 -7.25
CA GLU A 106 7.11 5.11 -7.99
C GLU A 106 7.77 4.10 -7.04
N TYR A 107 8.14 2.94 -7.56
CA TYR A 107 9.03 2.02 -6.83
C TYR A 107 10.36 2.72 -6.54
N GLY A 108 10.86 2.57 -5.31
CA GLY A 108 12.08 3.24 -4.85
C GLY A 108 11.90 4.67 -4.33
N ASP A 109 10.68 5.21 -4.24
CA ASP A 109 10.48 6.52 -3.60
C ASP A 109 10.69 6.44 -2.08
N TYR A 110 11.88 6.83 -1.62
CA TYR A 110 12.37 6.72 -0.24
C TYR A 110 11.64 7.59 0.80
N ARG A 111 10.49 8.19 0.50
CA ARG A 111 9.78 9.11 1.42
C ARG A 111 8.28 8.88 1.42
N ILE A 112 7.87 7.62 1.48
CA ILE A 112 6.47 7.22 1.66
C ILE A 112 6.15 7.15 3.15
N GLY A 113 5.04 7.78 3.54
CA GLY A 113 4.39 7.59 4.84
C GLY A 113 3.11 6.78 4.68
N LEU A 114 2.84 5.92 5.66
CA LEU A 114 1.62 5.12 5.76
C LEU A 114 0.83 5.59 6.98
N ILE A 115 -0.29 6.29 6.77
CA ILE A 115 -1.13 6.80 7.85
C ILE A 115 -2.36 5.91 7.99
N ASN A 116 -2.54 5.31 9.15
CA ASN A 116 -3.72 4.50 9.43
C ASN A 116 -4.98 5.39 9.45
N GLU A 117 -6.01 5.00 8.69
CA GLU A 117 -7.21 5.81 8.52
C GLU A 117 -8.03 5.94 9.81
N GLU A 118 -8.21 4.83 10.53
CA GLU A 118 -9.03 4.82 11.76
C GLU A 118 -8.39 5.65 12.88
N THR A 119 -7.07 5.56 13.04
CA THR A 119 -6.37 6.12 14.21
C THR A 119 -5.59 7.39 13.91
N ASN A 120 -5.46 7.75 12.63
CA ASN A 120 -4.71 8.91 12.13
C ASN A 120 -3.25 8.95 12.64
N LYS A 121 -2.65 7.77 12.80
CA LYS A 121 -1.27 7.59 13.25
C LYS A 121 -0.43 6.97 12.14
N ALA A 122 0.83 7.39 12.05
CA ALA A 122 1.75 6.90 11.04
C ALA A 122 2.36 5.57 11.46
N LEU A 123 2.67 4.72 10.49
CA LEU A 123 3.49 3.52 10.69
C LEU A 123 4.96 3.91 10.89
N PHE A 124 5.55 3.41 11.97
CA PHE A 124 6.94 3.55 12.35
C PHE A 124 7.59 2.19 12.53
N ASP A 125 8.92 2.19 12.52
CA ASP A 125 9.73 1.02 12.81
C ASP A 125 10.80 1.34 13.86
N THR A 126 11.24 0.33 14.61
CA THR A 126 12.42 0.40 15.50
C THR A 126 13.40 -0.76 15.28
N SER A 127 13.62 -1.17 14.02
CA SER A 127 14.41 -2.32 13.54
C SER A 127 14.04 -3.70 14.10
N THR A 128 13.06 -3.74 15.00
CA THR A 128 12.66 -4.94 15.75
C THR A 128 11.14 -5.09 15.83
N ASN A 129 10.40 -3.99 15.70
CA ASN A 129 8.94 -3.97 15.78
C ASN A 129 8.38 -2.80 14.98
N ALA A 130 7.30 -3.08 14.26
CA ALA A 130 6.47 -2.06 13.64
C ALA A 130 5.42 -1.56 14.65
N TYR A 131 5.14 -0.26 14.66
CA TYR A 131 4.17 0.36 15.56
C TYR A 131 3.56 1.59 14.93
N CYS A 132 2.47 2.09 15.50
CA CYS A 132 1.88 3.36 15.08
C CYS A 132 2.05 4.47 16.13
N ASP A 133 2.28 5.69 15.67
CA ASP A 133 2.36 6.86 16.54
C ASP A 133 1.97 8.15 15.80
N THR A 134 1.79 9.24 16.55
CA THR A 134 1.57 10.56 15.99
C THR A 134 2.84 11.07 15.31
N ILE A 135 2.68 11.63 14.11
CA ILE A 135 3.78 12.26 13.37
C ILE A 135 4.37 13.39 14.22
N ASN A 136 5.63 13.25 14.61
CA ASN A 136 6.40 14.30 15.25
C ASN A 136 7.59 14.69 14.36
N LYS A 137 8.12 15.91 14.54
CA LYS A 137 9.21 16.45 13.71
C LYS A 137 10.57 15.75 13.89
N SER A 138 10.70 14.88 14.89
CA SER A 138 11.98 14.30 15.34
C SER A 138 12.20 12.85 14.93
N THR A 139 11.18 12.13 14.44
CA THR A 139 11.30 10.73 14.05
C THR A 139 11.17 10.59 12.54
N SER A 140 12.20 10.03 11.91
CA SER A 140 12.15 9.53 10.53
C SER A 140 11.27 8.26 10.51
N PHE A 141 10.36 8.17 9.54
CA PHE A 141 9.50 6.99 9.31
C PHE A 141 9.34 6.71 7.82
N TYR A 142 10.47 6.77 7.12
CA TYR A 142 10.45 6.73 5.67
C TYR A 142 10.37 5.29 5.20
N TRP A 143 9.23 4.97 4.62
CA TRP A 143 9.02 3.73 3.91
C TRP A 143 9.24 3.96 2.42
N TYR A 144 9.48 2.87 1.70
CA TYR A 144 9.39 2.84 0.26
C TYR A 144 8.95 1.46 -0.20
N PHE A 145 8.43 1.43 -1.42
CA PHE A 145 8.00 0.19 -2.03
C PHE A 145 9.08 -0.32 -2.97
N GLN A 146 9.39 -1.60 -2.84
CA GLN A 146 10.20 -2.37 -3.77
C GLN A 146 9.37 -3.53 -4.32
N ASN A 147 9.86 -4.13 -5.40
CA ASN A 147 9.39 -5.42 -5.88
C ASN A 147 10.63 -6.30 -6.11
N LEU A 148 10.94 -7.17 -5.15
CA LEU A 148 12.15 -8.00 -5.24
C LEU A 148 12.13 -8.97 -6.44
N LYS A 149 10.95 -9.30 -6.97
CA LYS A 149 10.78 -10.18 -8.13
C LYS A 149 10.87 -9.44 -9.47
N SER A 150 10.59 -8.14 -9.50
CA SER A 150 10.66 -7.28 -10.69
C SER A 150 11.70 -6.18 -10.49
N LYS A 151 12.88 -6.35 -11.09
CA LYS A 151 14.03 -5.42 -10.96
C LYS A 151 13.84 -4.07 -11.70
N GLU A 152 12.64 -3.72 -12.15
CA GLU A 152 12.39 -2.44 -12.82
C GLU A 152 12.27 -1.29 -11.83
N ILE A 153 13.42 -0.76 -11.42
CA ILE A 153 13.55 0.48 -10.65
C ILE A 153 12.93 1.65 -11.46
N ASN A 154 12.15 2.51 -10.79
CA ASN A 154 11.43 3.67 -11.37
C ASN A 154 10.19 3.33 -12.22
N SER A 155 9.59 2.16 -12.04
CA SER A 155 8.23 1.88 -12.51
C SER A 155 7.19 2.43 -11.52
N PHE A 156 5.94 2.61 -11.98
CA PHE A 156 4.84 3.07 -11.12
C PHE A 156 4.25 1.91 -10.31
N VAL A 157 3.78 2.21 -9.11
CA VAL A 157 3.09 1.24 -8.26
C VAL A 157 1.62 1.19 -8.65
N GLU A 158 1.10 -0.01 -8.86
CA GLU A 158 -0.28 -0.27 -9.23
C GLU A 158 -1.01 -1.08 -8.17
N SER A 159 -2.32 -0.88 -8.08
CA SER A 159 -3.19 -1.73 -7.31
C SER A 159 -3.09 -3.17 -7.83
N GLN A 160 -3.06 -4.11 -6.90
CA GLN A 160 -2.80 -5.55 -7.07
C GLN A 160 -1.32 -5.92 -7.25
N ASP A 161 -0.41 -4.96 -7.25
CA ASP A 161 1.02 -5.28 -7.22
C ASP A 161 1.40 -6.03 -5.95
N ILE A 162 2.36 -6.95 -6.11
CA ILE A 162 3.07 -7.56 -4.98
C ILE A 162 4.30 -6.71 -4.70
N ILE A 163 4.31 -6.12 -3.51
CA ILE A 163 5.33 -5.19 -3.05
C ILE A 163 6.00 -5.70 -1.78
N ASN A 164 7.21 -5.20 -1.55
CA ASN A 164 7.89 -5.24 -0.28
C ASN A 164 7.86 -3.84 0.32
N ILE A 165 7.50 -3.74 1.59
CA ILE A 165 7.42 -2.48 2.31
C ILE A 165 8.71 -2.36 3.13
N VAL A 166 9.56 -1.42 2.75
CA VAL A 166 10.92 -1.34 3.27
C VAL A 166 11.10 -0.05 4.05
N TYR A 167 11.59 -0.17 5.28
CA TYR A 167 12.03 0.94 6.10
C TYR A 167 13.51 1.21 5.79
N SER A 168 13.82 2.44 5.35
CA SER A 168 15.19 2.86 5.09
C SER A 168 15.63 3.89 6.12
N ASP A 169 16.60 3.51 6.95
CA ASP A 169 17.38 4.45 7.75
C ASP A 169 18.87 4.26 7.44
N ILE A 170 19.52 3.30 8.12
CA ILE A 170 20.93 2.92 7.89
C ILE A 170 21.03 1.59 7.14
N GLU A 171 20.11 0.68 7.42
CA GLU A 171 19.95 -0.65 6.80
C GLU A 171 18.51 -0.79 6.30
N GLU A 172 18.28 -1.71 5.36
CA GLU A 172 16.96 -2.01 4.81
C GLU A 172 16.24 -3.05 5.68
N TYR A 173 15.17 -2.64 6.35
CA TYR A 173 14.31 -3.54 7.11
C TYR A 173 12.97 -3.73 6.39
N TYR A 174 12.58 -4.98 6.20
CA TYR A 174 11.42 -5.39 5.43
C TYR A 174 10.28 -5.75 6.38
N LEU A 175 9.13 -5.11 6.19
CA LEU A 175 7.92 -5.41 6.94
C LEU A 175 7.41 -6.80 6.56
N LEU A 176 7.20 -7.65 7.56
CA LEU A 176 6.78 -9.03 7.35
C LEU A 176 5.71 -9.45 8.36
N SER A 177 4.95 -10.48 8.02
CA SER A 177 4.06 -11.16 8.96
C SER A 177 4.25 -12.67 8.89
N HIS A 178 3.87 -13.37 9.94
CA HIS A 178 4.00 -14.83 10.07
C HIS A 178 2.97 -15.34 11.07
N GLU A 179 2.90 -16.66 11.26
CA GLU A 179 1.92 -17.29 12.16
C GLU A 179 2.17 -17.03 13.66
N ALA A 180 3.30 -16.43 14.05
CA ALA A 180 3.52 -16.05 15.44
C ALA A 180 2.51 -14.98 15.90
N THR A 181 2.20 -15.02 17.20
CA THR A 181 1.19 -14.16 17.81
C THR A 181 1.69 -13.57 19.12
N PHE A 182 1.11 -12.43 19.50
CA PHE A 182 1.35 -11.78 20.77
C PHE A 182 0.03 -11.42 21.45
N LYS A 183 0.09 -11.14 22.76
CA LYS A 183 -1.09 -10.75 23.56
C LYS A 183 -1.02 -9.29 23.98
N VAL A 184 -2.19 -8.66 24.02
CA VAL A 184 -2.40 -7.37 24.68
C VAL A 184 -3.65 -7.51 25.55
N GLY A 185 -3.45 -7.55 26.87
CA GLY A 185 -4.52 -7.97 27.79
C GLY A 185 -5.00 -9.40 27.48
N ASN A 186 -6.29 -9.55 27.16
CA ASN A 186 -6.92 -10.85 26.93
C ASN A 186 -7.04 -11.23 25.44
N GLU A 187 -6.59 -10.36 24.54
CA GLU A 187 -6.70 -10.59 23.09
C GLU A 187 -5.36 -11.03 22.51
N THR A 188 -5.43 -11.85 21.46
CA THR A 188 -4.29 -12.38 20.72
C THR A 188 -4.28 -11.80 19.31
N PHE A 189 -3.12 -11.32 18.88
CA PHE A 189 -2.91 -10.68 17.59
C PHE A 189 -1.81 -11.39 16.82
N GLN A 190 -1.94 -11.48 15.50
CA GLN A 190 -0.87 -11.99 14.65
C GLN A 190 0.19 -10.92 14.45
N GLU A 191 1.44 -11.30 14.68
CA GLU A 191 2.54 -10.37 14.73
C GLU A 191 2.90 -9.84 13.32
N VAL A 192 3.32 -8.57 13.32
CA VAL A 192 3.98 -7.91 12.19
C VAL A 192 5.27 -7.32 12.74
N VAL A 193 6.39 -7.67 12.13
CA VAL A 193 7.73 -7.22 12.52
C VAL A 193 8.46 -6.66 11.29
N SER A 194 9.61 -6.04 11.54
CA SER A 194 10.56 -5.70 10.48
C SER A 194 11.86 -6.46 10.71
N SER A 195 12.43 -6.97 9.64
CA SER A 195 13.69 -7.74 9.67
C SER A 195 14.52 -7.41 8.44
N GLU A 196 15.84 -7.61 8.53
CA GLU A 196 16.68 -7.69 7.33
C GLU A 196 16.14 -8.79 6.38
N TYR A 197 16.35 -8.58 5.08
CA TYR A 197 15.94 -9.54 4.07
C TYR A 197 16.82 -10.78 4.08
N ILE A 198 16.18 -11.95 4.06
CA ILE A 198 16.86 -13.26 4.00
C ILE A 198 16.46 -13.92 2.69
N GLU A 199 17.38 -13.92 1.71
CA GLU A 199 17.12 -14.39 0.33
C GLU A 199 16.72 -15.87 0.27
N ASP A 200 17.31 -16.72 1.13
CA ASP A 200 17.05 -18.16 1.19
C ASP A 200 15.97 -18.55 2.21
N SER A 201 15.11 -17.61 2.62
CA SER A 201 14.00 -17.93 3.51
C SER A 201 12.99 -18.84 2.81
N GLU A 202 12.67 -20.00 3.41
CA GLU A 202 11.72 -20.98 2.85
C GLU A 202 10.28 -20.42 2.76
N GLU A 203 9.97 -19.32 3.45
CA GLU A 203 8.67 -18.65 3.42
C GLU A 203 8.82 -17.15 3.12
N PRO A 204 8.36 -16.65 1.95
CA PRO A 204 8.44 -15.23 1.61
C PRO A 204 7.39 -14.42 2.40
N ASN A 205 7.69 -14.19 3.67
CA ASN A 205 6.83 -13.47 4.62
C ASN A 205 6.88 -11.94 4.45
N TYR A 206 7.65 -11.46 3.48
CA TYR A 206 7.87 -10.04 3.20
C TYR A 206 6.93 -9.48 2.11
N GLU A 207 6.08 -10.31 1.51
CA GLU A 207 5.26 -9.95 0.36
C GLU A 207 3.89 -9.42 0.79
N TRP A 208 3.56 -8.23 0.28
CA TRP A 208 2.28 -7.57 0.50
C TRP A 208 1.63 -7.24 -0.83
N CYS A 209 0.34 -7.51 -0.98
CA CYS A 209 -0.45 -7.04 -2.10
C CYS A 209 -1.05 -5.68 -1.74
N ILE A 210 -0.74 -4.64 -2.52
CA ILE A 210 -1.30 -3.29 -2.33
C ILE A 210 -2.61 -3.15 -3.10
N GLU A 211 -3.69 -2.78 -2.41
CA GLU A 211 -5.04 -2.74 -2.99
C GLU A 211 -5.63 -1.35 -2.82
N LEU A 212 -6.02 -0.69 -3.93
CA LEU A 212 -6.65 0.62 -3.89
C LEU A 212 -8.08 0.52 -3.31
N ILE A 213 -8.38 1.32 -2.28
CA ILE A 213 -9.70 1.42 -1.66
C ILE A 213 -10.43 2.64 -2.23
N LYS A 214 -11.59 2.40 -2.82
CA LYS A 214 -12.43 3.43 -3.46
C LYS A 214 -13.45 4.06 -2.50
#